data_AF-A0A820D759-F1
#
_entry.id   AF-A0A820D759-F1
#
_cell.length_a   1.000
_cell.length_b   1.000
_cell.length_c   1.000
_cell.angle_alpha   90.00
_cell.angle_beta   90.00
_cell.angle_gamma   90.00
#
_symmetry.space_group_name_H-M   'P 1'
#
loop_
_entity.id
_entity.type
_entity.pdbx_description
1 polymer ?
#
loop_
_entity_poly.entity_id
_entity_poly.type
_entity_poly.pdbx_seq_one_letter_code
_entity_poly.pdbx_strand_id
1 'polypeptide(L)'
;MKGGSVSSKDGSNSWLWVIQSINEKKIYTINETAKTCSVSPLPVLPVVCIPELASYVYSNTSKYNGKEIMTDTWLVESQGSVTYITVTRDKLCIPVGGSVSVPDTGLSSSQTYTQFEAKIKDKTIIKVPKECSGVN
;
A
#
# COMPACT_ATOMS: atom_id res chain seq x y z
N MET A 1 4.12 -8.17 1.91
CA MET A 1 5.32 -7.97 1.07
C MET A 1 6.47 -7.53 1.97
N LYS A 2 7.70 -8.06 1.79
CA LYS A 2 8.92 -7.64 2.50
C LYS A 2 9.51 -6.40 1.83
N GLY A 3 9.50 -5.29 2.56
CA GLY A 3 10.54 -4.27 2.52
C GLY A 3 10.35 -3.13 1.53
N GLY A 4 10.45 -1.91 2.07
CA GLY A 4 11.08 -0.79 1.38
C GLY A 4 12.45 -0.54 2.03
N SER A 5 13.45 -0.18 1.23
CA SER A 5 14.75 0.26 1.75
C SER A 5 14.69 1.71 2.15
N VAL A 6 15.11 2.04 3.38
CA VAL A 6 15.35 3.43 3.78
C VAL A 6 16.85 3.66 3.80
N SER A 7 17.32 4.54 2.92
CA SER A 7 18.71 5.00 2.88
C SER A 7 18.87 6.19 3.82
N SER A 8 19.78 6.06 4.80
CA SER A 8 20.16 7.18 5.65
C SER A 8 21.20 8.07 4.96
N LYS A 9 21.41 9.27 5.51
CA LYS A 9 22.36 10.27 4.99
C LYS A 9 23.82 9.78 4.93
N ASP A 10 24.15 8.74 5.69
CA ASP A 10 25.47 8.10 5.71
C ASP A 10 25.63 6.97 4.66
N GLY A 11 24.60 6.72 3.84
CA GLY A 11 24.61 5.67 2.82
C GLY A 11 24.34 4.26 3.35
N SER A 12 24.06 4.09 4.64
CA SER A 12 23.63 2.80 5.15
C SER A 12 22.16 2.53 4.80
N ASN A 13 21.87 1.28 4.39
CA ASN A 13 20.52 0.84 4.11
C ASN A 13 19.98 0.08 5.31
N SER A 14 18.86 0.56 5.86
CA SER A 14 18.09 -0.18 6.85
C SER A 14 16.85 -0.79 6.19
N TRP A 15 16.60 -2.05 6.50
CA TRP A 15 15.38 -2.74 6.08
C TRP A 15 14.31 -2.48 7.13
N LEU A 16 13.28 -1.73 6.72
CA LEU A 16 12.09 -1.54 7.53
C LEU A 16 11.01 -2.51 7.08
N TRP A 17 10.43 -3.18 8.06
CA TRP A 17 9.24 -3.98 7.90
C TRP A 17 8.07 -3.26 8.56
N VAL A 18 6.98 -3.08 7.82
CA VAL A 18 5.80 -2.36 8.30
C VAL A 18 4.61 -3.31 8.35
N ILE A 19 3.98 -3.43 9.53
CA ILE A 19 2.70 -4.14 9.70
C ILE A 19 1.63 -3.11 10.05
N GLN A 20 0.62 -3.00 9.19
CA GLN A 20 -0.58 -2.23 9.48
C GLN A 20 -1.65 -3.17 10.03
N SER A 21 -1.91 -3.09 11.34
CA SER A 21 -2.98 -3.87 11.99
C SER A 21 -4.27 -3.04 11.99
N ILE A 22 -5.20 -3.39 11.09
CA ILE A 22 -6.50 -2.73 10.97
C ILE A 22 -7.33 -2.92 12.25
N ASN A 23 -7.32 -4.14 12.80
CA ASN A 23 -8.10 -4.47 14.00
C ASN A 23 -7.63 -3.68 15.23
N GLU A 24 -6.32 -3.47 15.35
CA GLU A 24 -5.73 -2.72 16.46
C GLU A 24 -5.58 -1.22 16.17
N LYS A 25 -5.85 -0.78 14.93
CA LYS A 25 -5.61 0.59 14.45
C LYS A 25 -4.17 1.08 14.71
N LYS A 26 -3.20 0.19 14.50
CA LYS A 26 -1.76 0.44 14.75
C LYS A 26 -0.91 0.16 13.52
N ILE A 27 0.18 0.91 13.39
CA ILE A 27 1.28 0.66 12.47
C ILE A 27 2.50 0.25 13.30
N TYR A 28 3.01 -0.95 13.06
CA TYR A 28 4.27 -1.43 13.62
C TYR A 28 5.36 -1.20 12.59
N THR A 29 6.36 -0.39 12.92
CA THR A 29 7.56 -0.18 12.10
C THR A 29 8.74 -0.88 12.76
N ILE A 30 9.29 -1.86 12.07
CA ILE A 30 10.26 -2.81 12.61
C ILE A 30 11.56 -2.64 11.85
N ASN A 31 12.63 -2.30 12.56
CA ASN A 31 13.96 -2.26 11.99
C ASN A 31 14.64 -3.61 12.26
N GLU A 32 14.71 -4.46 11.22
CA GLU A 32 15.26 -5.81 11.37
C GLU A 32 16.76 -5.80 11.72
N THR A 33 17.49 -4.76 11.28
CA THR A 33 18.92 -4.58 11.53
C THR A 33 19.17 -4.13 12.96
N ALA A 34 18.44 -3.14 13.44
CA ALA A 34 18.61 -2.57 14.78
C ALA A 34 17.86 -3.33 15.88
N LYS A 35 17.02 -4.31 15.51
CA LYS A 35 16.12 -5.01 16.45
C LYS A 35 15.24 -4.07 17.27
N THR A 36 14.81 -2.97 16.65
CA THR A 36 13.92 -1.99 17.27
C THR A 36 12.54 -2.04 16.62
N CYS A 37 11.53 -1.67 17.40
CA CYS A 37 10.16 -1.51 16.94
C CYS A 37 9.61 -0.17 17.41
N SER A 38 8.90 0.53 16.54
CA SER A 38 8.05 1.66 16.91
C SER A 38 6.60 1.38 16.53
N VAL A 39 5.69 1.94 17.33
CA VAL A 39 4.25 1.81 17.13
C VAL A 39 3.69 3.20 16.94
N SER A 40 2.85 3.37 15.92
CA SER A 40 2.10 4.60 15.71
C SER A 40 0.62 4.30 15.42
N PRO A 41 -0.29 5.26 15.66
CA PRO A 41 -1.69 5.12 15.25
C PRO A 41 -1.79 4.93 13.74
N LEU A 42 -2.73 4.09 13.29
CA LEU A 42 -3.11 4.01 11.89
C LEU A 42 -4.05 5.18 11.57
N PRO A 43 -3.61 6.20 10.80
CA PRO A 43 -4.36 7.43 10.65
C PRO A 43 -5.60 7.25 9.76
N VAL A 44 -5.51 6.39 8.74
CA VAL A 44 -6.57 6.12 7.77
C VAL A 44 -6.52 4.64 7.39
N LEU A 45 -7.68 4.03 7.19
CA LEU A 45 -7.75 2.66 6.66
C LEU A 45 -7.35 2.67 5.17
N PRO A 46 -6.47 1.75 4.73
CA PRO A 46 -6.10 1.68 3.32
C PRO A 46 -7.33 1.31 2.48
N VAL A 47 -7.57 2.08 1.43
CA VAL A 47 -8.60 1.76 0.43
C VAL A 47 -7.99 0.75 -0.54
N VAL A 48 -8.34 -0.52 -0.36
CA VAL A 48 -7.84 -1.63 -1.20
C VAL A 48 -8.86 -2.03 -2.28
N CYS A 49 -10.10 -1.56 -2.15
CA CYS A 49 -11.20 -1.80 -3.07
C CYS A 49 -11.72 -0.48 -3.64
N ILE A 50 -12.40 -0.53 -4.79
CA ILE A 50 -13.13 0.63 -5.33
C ILE A 50 -14.34 0.90 -4.42
N PRO A 51 -14.40 2.05 -3.72
CA PRO A 51 -15.55 2.37 -2.89
C PRO A 51 -16.78 2.73 -3.75
N GLU A 52 -17.99 2.59 -3.20
CA GLU A 52 -19.23 2.89 -3.94
C GLU A 52 -19.31 4.36 -4.40
N LEU A 53 -18.70 5.28 -3.64
CA LEU A 53 -18.64 6.71 -3.99
C LEU A 53 -17.64 7.03 -5.11
N ALA A 54 -16.89 6.04 -5.60
CA ALA A 54 -15.90 6.26 -6.63
C ALA A 54 -16.54 6.60 -7.98
N SER A 55 -15.93 7.54 -8.69
CA SER A 55 -16.31 7.91 -10.05
C SER A 55 -15.36 7.27 -11.06
N TYR A 56 -15.90 6.66 -12.11
CA TYR A 56 -15.09 6.17 -13.21
C TYR A 56 -14.42 7.35 -13.93
N VAL A 57 -13.12 7.20 -14.25
CA VAL A 57 -12.35 8.24 -14.94
C VAL A 57 -12.07 7.84 -16.39
N TYR A 58 -11.31 6.76 -16.57
CA TYR A 58 -10.91 6.28 -17.90
C TYR A 58 -10.49 4.81 -17.87
N SER A 59 -10.35 4.24 -19.06
CA SER A 59 -9.71 2.95 -19.28
C SER A 59 -8.42 3.10 -20.04
N ASN A 60 -7.49 2.19 -19.80
CA ASN A 60 -6.27 2.07 -20.57
C ASN A 60 -6.03 0.61 -20.99
N THR A 61 -5.31 0.43 -22.08
CA THR A 61 -4.82 -0.88 -22.52
C THR A 61 -3.30 -0.84 -22.54
N SER A 62 -2.68 -1.78 -21.84
CA SER A 62 -1.23 -1.96 -21.82
C SER A 62 -0.86 -3.35 -22.32
N LYS A 63 0.38 -3.53 -22.80
CA LYS A 63 0.91 -4.84 -23.16
C LYS A 63 1.96 -5.26 -22.14
N TYR A 64 1.77 -6.42 -21.53
CA TYR A 64 2.74 -7.02 -20.61
C TYR A 64 2.99 -8.47 -21.02
N ASN A 65 4.25 -8.84 -21.24
CA ASN A 65 4.65 -10.16 -21.73
C ASN A 65 3.82 -10.63 -22.96
N GLY A 66 3.58 -9.72 -23.90
CA GLY A 66 2.83 -10.01 -25.13
C GLY A 66 1.32 -10.17 -24.95
N LYS A 67 0.79 -10.04 -23.72
CA LYS A 67 -0.65 -10.07 -23.44
C LYS A 67 -1.16 -8.64 -23.25
N GLU A 68 -2.33 -8.37 -23.83
CA GLU A 68 -3.05 -7.13 -23.56
C GLU A 68 -3.72 -7.20 -22.18
N ILE A 69 -3.56 -6.13 -21.41
CA ILE A 69 -4.17 -5.94 -20.10
C ILE A 69 -4.96 -4.64 -20.17
N MET A 70 -6.28 -4.76 -20.00
CA MET A 70 -7.17 -3.61 -19.86
C MET A 70 -7.33 -3.25 -18.40
N THR A 71 -7.24 -1.97 -18.09
CA THR A 71 -7.36 -1.44 -16.72
C THR A 71 -8.34 -0.28 -16.69
N ASP A 72 -9.10 -0.19 -15.59
CA ASP A 72 -9.99 0.93 -15.31
C ASP A 72 -9.45 1.76 -14.15
N THR A 73 -9.53 3.07 -14.29
CA THR A 73 -9.13 4.02 -13.25
C THR A 73 -10.37 4.70 -12.67
N TRP A 74 -10.44 4.72 -11.34
CA TRP A 74 -11.51 5.28 -10.54
C TRP A 74 -10.97 6.40 -9.65
N LEU A 75 -11.78 7.43 -9.45
CA LEU A 75 -11.49 8.60 -8.63
C LEU A 75 -12.32 8.54 -7.35
N VAL A 76 -11.67 8.80 -6.22
CA VAL A 76 -12.30 8.92 -4.91
C VAL A 76 -11.85 10.23 -4.30
N GLU A 77 -12.80 11.11 -4.01
CA GLU A 77 -12.55 12.34 -3.27
C GLU A 77 -13.11 12.18 -1.86
N SER A 78 -12.24 12.28 -0.85
CA SER A 78 -12.64 12.07 0.55
C SER A 78 -11.72 12.85 1.48
N GLN A 79 -12.31 13.57 2.42
CA GLN A 79 -11.59 14.24 3.53
C GLN A 79 -10.40 15.11 3.05
N GLY A 80 -10.57 15.86 1.96
CA GLY A 80 -9.52 16.73 1.40
C GLY A 80 -8.42 15.99 0.63
N SER A 81 -8.59 14.68 0.38
CA SER A 81 -7.70 13.87 -0.45
C SER A 81 -8.36 13.43 -1.74
N VAL A 82 -7.56 13.34 -2.79
CA VAL A 82 -7.93 12.84 -4.12
C VAL A 82 -7.17 11.55 -4.35
N THR A 83 -7.90 10.44 -4.53
CA THR A 83 -7.31 9.11 -4.72
C THR A 83 -7.71 8.54 -6.07
N TYR A 84 -6.72 8.11 -6.86
CA TYR A 84 -6.91 7.31 -8.05
C TYR A 84 -6.64 5.85 -7.74
N ILE A 85 -7.56 4.97 -8.15
CA ILE A 85 -7.45 3.53 -7.99
C ILE A 85 -7.49 2.92 -9.38
N THR A 86 -6.44 2.18 -9.75
CA THR A 86 -6.39 1.50 -11.05
C THR A 86 -6.42 -0.01 -10.82
N VAL A 87 -7.40 -0.67 -11.46
CA VAL A 87 -7.62 -2.12 -11.37
C VAL A 87 -7.67 -2.74 -12.76
N THR A 88 -7.46 -4.05 -12.88
CA THR A 88 -7.79 -4.78 -14.10
C THR A 88 -9.29 -4.74 -14.36
N ARG A 89 -9.68 -4.58 -15.64
CA ARG A 89 -11.09 -4.60 -16.08
C ARG A 89 -11.70 -6.01 -16.10
N ASP A 90 -10.88 -7.04 -16.01
CA ASP A 90 -11.37 -8.40 -15.92
C ASP A 90 -12.22 -8.61 -14.66
N LYS A 91 -12.91 -9.76 -14.59
CA LYS A 91 -13.77 -10.08 -13.43
C LYS A 91 -13.03 -10.19 -12.10
N LEU A 92 -11.69 -10.14 -12.10
CA LEU A 92 -10.88 -10.28 -10.90
C LEU A 92 -10.62 -8.94 -10.22
N CYS A 93 -10.80 -7.79 -10.90
CA CYS A 93 -10.62 -6.45 -10.34
C CYS A 93 -9.31 -6.29 -9.57
N ILE A 94 -8.20 -6.80 -10.12
CA ILE A 94 -6.91 -6.85 -9.44
C ILE A 94 -6.32 -5.44 -9.38
N PRO A 95 -5.90 -4.93 -8.21
CA PRO A 95 -5.23 -3.64 -8.12
C PRO A 95 -3.88 -3.69 -8.83
N VAL A 96 -3.66 -2.77 -9.75
CA VAL A 96 -2.38 -2.62 -10.48
C VAL A 96 -1.64 -1.36 -10.08
N GLY A 97 -2.32 -0.42 -9.44
CA GLY A 97 -1.70 0.77 -8.89
C GLY A 97 -2.71 1.82 -8.47
N GLY A 98 -2.20 3.01 -8.19
CA GLY A 98 -3.00 4.14 -7.82
C GLY A 98 -2.13 5.29 -7.33
N SER A 99 -2.79 6.41 -7.04
CA SER A 99 -2.15 7.55 -6.40
C SER A 99 -3.09 8.18 -5.40
N VAL A 100 -2.51 8.84 -4.41
CA VAL A 100 -3.23 9.71 -3.50
C VAL A 100 -2.52 11.05 -3.48
N SER A 101 -3.29 12.13 -3.53
CA SER A 101 -2.78 13.48 -3.31
C SER A 101 -3.67 14.22 -2.32
N VAL A 102 -3.05 15.17 -1.60
CA VAL A 102 -3.74 16.10 -0.72
C VAL A 102 -3.43 17.50 -1.26
N PRO A 103 -4.28 18.04 -2.15
CA PRO A 103 -3.98 19.24 -2.94
C PRO A 103 -3.49 20.42 -2.10
N ASP A 104 -4.11 20.67 -0.94
CA ASP A 104 -3.81 21.80 -0.06
C ASP A 104 -2.41 21.74 0.57
N THR A 105 -1.79 20.56 0.59
CA THR A 105 -0.45 20.35 1.17
C THR A 105 0.62 20.11 0.12
N GLY A 106 0.24 19.90 -1.14
CA GLY A 106 1.14 19.43 -2.21
C GLY A 106 1.68 18.00 -2.01
N LEU A 107 1.26 17.29 -0.96
CA LEU A 107 1.68 15.92 -0.72
C LEU A 107 1.03 14.98 -1.75
N SER A 108 1.84 14.08 -2.30
CA SER A 108 1.37 13.05 -3.21
C SER A 108 2.17 11.76 -3.04
N SER A 109 1.52 10.63 -3.31
CA SER A 109 2.14 9.31 -3.32
C SER A 109 1.52 8.49 -4.43
N SER A 110 2.33 7.70 -5.12
CA SER A 110 1.89 6.74 -6.12
C SER A 110 2.45 5.36 -5.81
N GLN A 111 1.68 4.34 -6.17
CA GLN A 111 2.04 2.95 -5.96
C GLN A 111 1.67 2.13 -7.18
N THR A 112 2.51 1.16 -7.51
CA THR A 112 2.28 0.20 -8.59
C THR A 112 2.43 -1.20 -8.01
N TYR A 113 1.48 -2.07 -8.30
CA TYR A 113 1.49 -3.46 -7.87
C TYR A 113 1.82 -4.35 -9.07
N THR A 114 2.78 -5.23 -8.91
CA THR A 114 3.15 -6.24 -9.91
C THR A 114 3.22 -7.60 -9.25
N GLN A 115 3.15 -8.67 -10.05
CA GLN A 115 3.28 -10.05 -9.57
C GLN A 115 2.25 -10.41 -8.47
N PHE A 116 1.00 -9.95 -8.64
CA PHE A 116 -0.07 -10.23 -7.69
C PHE A 116 -0.37 -11.72 -7.60
N GLU A 117 -0.49 -12.22 -6.39
CA GLU A 117 -1.00 -13.55 -6.08
C GLU A 117 -2.16 -13.41 -5.07
N ALA A 118 -3.31 -13.99 -5.38
CA ALA A 118 -4.52 -13.87 -4.56
C ALA A 118 -4.43 -14.55 -3.17
N LYS A 119 -3.27 -15.12 -2.80
CA LYS A 119 -3.08 -15.89 -1.57
C LYS A 119 -1.86 -15.41 -0.81
N ILE A 120 -1.97 -15.39 0.51
CA ILE A 120 -0.83 -15.22 1.40
C ILE A 120 -0.13 -16.59 1.54
N LYS A 121 1.05 -16.73 0.93
CA LYS A 121 1.86 -17.96 1.00
C LYS A 121 2.35 -18.26 2.42
N ASP A 122 2.84 -17.22 3.11
CA ASP A 122 3.39 -17.32 4.45
C ASP A 122 2.65 -16.36 5.38
N LYS A 123 1.84 -16.88 6.29
CA LYS A 123 1.09 -16.09 7.28
C LYS A 123 1.96 -15.60 8.44
N THR A 124 3.19 -16.08 8.58
CA THR A 124 4.07 -15.58 9.64
C THR A 124 4.49 -14.14 9.42
N ILE A 125 4.46 -13.67 8.17
CA ILE A 125 4.84 -12.29 7.82
C ILE A 125 3.93 -11.24 8.49
N ILE A 126 2.67 -11.57 8.78
CA ILE A 126 1.74 -10.64 9.43
C ILE A 126 1.77 -10.72 10.96
N LYS A 127 2.56 -11.63 11.54
CA LYS A 127 2.70 -11.73 12.99
C LYS A 127 3.59 -10.60 13.49
N VAL A 128 3.10 -9.85 14.46
CA VAL A 128 3.88 -8.83 15.17
C VAL A 128 5.01 -9.53 15.95
N PRO A 129 6.29 -9.20 15.67
CA PRO A 129 7.44 -9.76 16.38
C PRO A 129 7.46 -9.39 17.87
N LYS A 130 8.17 -10.19 18.67
CA LYS A 130 8.24 -10.01 20.13
C LYS A 130 8.90 -8.69 20.53
N GLU A 131 9.77 -8.15 19.68
CA GLU A 131 10.44 -6.87 19.87
C GLU A 131 9.43 -5.70 19.89
N CYS A 132 8.21 -5.90 19.39
CA CYS A 132 7.11 -4.95 19.49
C CYS A 132 6.20 -5.20 20.71
N SER A 133 6.39 -6.28 21.46
CA SER A 133 5.58 -6.60 22.64
C SER A 133 5.87 -5.62 23.77
N GLY A 134 4.88 -4.79 24.11
CA GLY A 134 4.99 -3.78 25.19
C GLY A 134 5.35 -2.38 24.72
N VAL A 135 5.55 -2.16 23.42
CA VAL A 135 5.62 -0.83 22.82
C VAL A 135 4.18 -0.35 22.59
N ASN A 136 3.76 0.68 23.31
CA ASN A 136 2.41 1.27 23.21
C ASN A 136 2.42 2.59 22.44
#